data_AF-A0A838K845-F1
#
_entry.id   AF-A0A838K845-F1
#
_cell.length_a   1.000
_cell.length_b   1.000
_cell.length_c   1.000
_cell.angle_alpha   90.00
_cell.angle_beta   90.00
_cell.angle_gamma   90.00
#
_symmetry.space_group_name_H-M   'P 1'
#
loop_
_entity.id
_entity.type
_entity.pdbx_description
1 polymer ?
#
loop_
_entity_poly.entity_id
_entity_poly.type
_entity_poly.pdbx_seq_one_letter_code
_entity_poly.pdbx_strand_id
1 'polypeptide(L)' 'MIRPATGPVLVVGTGLVGTSIGLALTAAGVDVRLRDRDGAALRVAAERGA' A
#
# COMPACT_ATOMS: atom_id res chain seq x y z
N MET A 1 -14.57 -17.57 -1.04
CA MET A 1 -13.55 -17.48 -2.11
C MET A 1 -13.33 -16.02 -2.42
N ILE A 2 -12.14 -15.48 -2.10
CA ILE A 2 -11.79 -14.10 -2.44
C ILE A 2 -11.40 -14.09 -3.92
N ARG A 3 -12.11 -13.31 -4.75
CA ARG A 3 -11.66 -13.05 -6.11
C ARG A 3 -10.49 -12.08 -6.04
N PRO A 4 -9.39 -12.32 -6.79
CA PRO A 4 -8.31 -11.35 -6.88
C PRO A 4 -8.88 -10.02 -7.42
N ALA A 5 -8.42 -8.91 -6.84
CA ALA A 5 -8.80 -7.59 -7.32
C ALA A 5 -8.35 -7.43 -8.77
N THR A 6 -9.24 -6.94 -9.63
CA THR A 6 -8.96 -6.70 -11.06
C THR A 6 -8.54 -5.25 -11.34
N GLY A 7 -8.27 -4.47 -10.30
CA GLY A 7 -7.89 -3.07 -10.37
C GLY A 7 -6.94 -2.68 -9.25
N PRO A 8 -6.55 -1.40 -9.16
CA PRO A 8 -5.56 -0.93 -8.19
C PRO A 8 -5.97 -1.24 -6.75
N VAL A 9 -4.99 -1.63 -5.94
CA VAL A 9 -5.19 -1.95 -4.51
C VAL A 9 -5.02 -0.70 -3.67
N LEU A 10 -5.99 -0.40 -2.81
CA LEU A 10 -5.87 0.62 -1.78
C LEU A 10 -5.43 -0.02 -0.47
N VAL A 11 -4.26 0.36 0.03
CA VAL A 11 -3.81 0.03 1.38
C VAL A 11 -4.25 1.13 2.33
N VAL A 12 -5.08 0.78 3.31
CA VAL A 12 -5.57 1.69 4.34
C VAL A 12 -4.78 1.46 5.63
N GLY A 13 -4.02 2.47 6.04
CA GLY A 13 -3.01 2.41 7.10
C GLY A 13 -1.62 2.11 6.54
N THR A 14 -0.64 2.91 6.93
CA THR A 14 0.76 2.88 6.46
C THR A 14 1.75 2.66 7.60
N GLY A 15 1.30 1.98 8.67
CA GLY A 15 2.19 1.42 9.68
C GLY A 15 3.02 0.25 9.13
N LEU A 16 3.57 -0.58 10.02
CA LEU A 16 4.43 -1.71 9.63
C LEU A 16 3.72 -2.65 8.63
N VAL A 17 2.52 -3.12 8.98
CA VAL A 17 1.77 -4.09 8.16
C VAL A 17 1.38 -3.51 6.81
N GLY A 18 0.80 -2.31 6.80
CA GLY A 18 0.35 -1.66 5.57
C GLY A 18 1.51 -1.36 4.62
N THR A 19 2.62 -0.84 5.15
CA THR A 19 3.83 -0.58 4.35
C THR A 19 4.39 -1.89 3.79
N SER A 20 4.47 -2.97 4.57
CA SER A 20 4.92 -4.27 4.08
C SER A 20 4.03 -4.82 2.96
N ILE A 21 2.71 -4.66 3.08
CA ILE A 21 1.76 -5.06 2.03
C ILE A 21 1.94 -4.21 0.77
N GLY A 22 2.04 -2.88 0.91
CA GLY A 22 2.26 -1.97 -0.22
C GLY A 22 3.55 -2.30 -0.97
N LEU A 23 4.66 -2.48 -0.25
CA LEU A 23 5.93 -2.90 -0.84
C LEU A 23 5.83 -4.22 -1.60
N ALA A 24 5.17 -5.23 -1.01
CA ALA A 24 5.03 -6.54 -1.65
C ALA A 24 4.17 -6.46 -2.92
N LEU A 25 3.09 -5.67 -2.91
CA LEU A 25 2.21 -5.47 -4.06
C LEU A 25 2.90 -4.66 -5.16
N THR A 26 3.59 -3.58 -4.80
CA THR A 26 4.39 -2.78 -5.74
C THR A 26 5.49 -3.61 -6.39
N ALA A 27 6.20 -4.44 -5.60
CA ALA A 27 7.21 -5.36 -6.14
C ALA A 27 6.61 -6.43 -7.08
N ALA A 28 5.33 -6.77 -6.91
CA ALA A 28 4.59 -7.65 -7.81
C ALA A 28 3.99 -6.94 -9.04
N GLY A 29 4.27 -5.64 -9.23
CA GLY A 29 3.77 -4.85 -10.36
C GLY A 29 2.31 -4.43 -10.26
N VAL A 30 1.72 -4.50 -9.06
CA VAL A 30 0.35 -4.04 -8.81
C VAL A 30 0.35 -2.53 -8.64
N ASP A 31 -0.65 -1.85 -9.23
CA ASP A 31 -0.92 -0.43 -8.94
C ASP A 31 -1.44 -0.29 -7.49
N VAL A 32 -0.62 0.32 -6.64
CA VAL A 32 -0.90 0.52 -5.21
C VAL A 32 -1.19 1.98 -4.94
N ARG A 33 -2.24 2.22 -4.17
CA ARG A 33 -2.58 3.52 -3.59
C ARG A 33 -2.53 3.40 -2.08
N LEU A 34 -2.05 4.46 -1.43
CA LEU A 34 -1.93 4.52 0.03
C LEU A 34 -2.93 5.51 0.62
N ARG A 35 -3.48 5.19 1.79
CA ARG A 35 -4.26 6.12 2.61
C ARG A 35 -3.90 5.95 4.06
N ASP A 36 -3.52 7.04 4.71
CA ASP A 36 -3.37 7.11 6.16
C ASP A 36 -4.00 8.41 6.67
N ARG A 37 -4.41 8.42 7.93
CA ARG A 37 -4.84 9.64 8.63
C ARG A 37 -3.64 10.49 9.05
N ASP A 38 -2.48 9.86 9.26
CA ASP A 38 -1.22 10.53 9.53
C ASP A 38 -0.46 10.76 8.21
N GLY A 39 -0.40 12.03 7.78
CA GLY A 39 0.29 12.41 6.55
C GLY A 39 1.81 12.17 6.59
N ALA A 40 2.43 12.15 7.78
CA ALA A 40 3.87 11.86 7.89
C ALA A 40 4.15 10.37 7.64
N ALA A 41 3.34 9.49 8.23
CA ALA A 41 3.42 8.05 7.99
C ALA A 41 3.17 7.72 6.50
N LEU A 42 2.14 8.34 5.91
CA LEU A 42 1.81 8.19 4.49
C LEU A 42 3.00 8.55 3.59
N ARG A 43 3.63 9.71 3.84
CA ARG A 43 4.78 10.17 3.05
C ARG A 43 5.96 9.23 3.18
N VAL A 44 6.29 8.76 4.39
CA VAL A 44 7.40 7.82 4.60
C VAL A 44 7.15 6.49 3.88
N ALA A 45 5.92 5.97 3.90
CA ALA A 45 5.58 4.75 3.18
C ALA A 45 5.72 4.93 1.65
N ALA A 46 5.19 6.01 1.11
CA ALA A 46 5.31 6.32 -0.32
C ALA A 46 6.79 6.52 -0.76
N GLU A 47 7.59 7.22 0.04
CA GLU A 47 9.03 7.40 -0.21
C GLU A 47 9.82 6.09 -0.21
N ARG A 48 9.33 5.07 0.52
CA ARG A 48 9.91 3.72 0.53
C ARG A 48 9.47 2.87 -0.66
N GLY A 49 8.52 3.35 -1.47
CA GLY A 49 7.96 2.62 -2.61
C GLY A 49 6.80 1.69 -2.23
N ALA A 50 6.18 1.90 -1.07
CA ALA A 50 4.92 1.25 -0.75
C ALA A 50 3.76 1.86 -1.55
#